data_AF-A0A959B5F7-F1
#
_entry.id   AF-A0A959B5F7-F1
#
_cell.length_a   1.000
_cell.length_b   1.000
_cell.length_c   1.000
_cell.angle_alpha   90.00
_cell.angle_beta   90.00
_cell.angle_gamma   90.00
#
_symmetry.space_group_name_H-M   'P 1'
#
loop_
_entity.id
_entity.type
_entity.pdbx_description
1 polymer ?
#
loop_
_entity_poly.entity_id
_entity_poly.type
_entity_poly.pdbx_seq_one_letter_code
_entity_poly.pdbx_strand_id
1 'polypeptide(L)'
;MRIMNWRFFITTLALDLPLEEIVDEVRDFDERFGIILQKHVAVLGWWCILNFLAGIPGLALLDGWLWYFLLMNLVWSAINFAIALLMYNHVFYRRFKQGNVFQRFEVQRHVEKILLLNIGLEVGYFFAGLYLLTLGRLPDIAYPELWRGFGWAVLLQAVYMFIHDFSFHLLHVLNFRKCKPFLEEMMETQMEVRRQGA
;
A
#
# COMPACT_ATOMS: atom_id res chain seq x y z
N MET A 1 16.30 8.50 13.65
CA MET A 1 15.10 7.78 13.15
C MET A 1 13.86 8.54 13.58
N ARG A 2 12.90 8.79 12.68
CA ARG A 2 11.63 9.42 13.06
C ARG A 2 10.73 8.30 13.57
N ILE A 3 10.38 8.32 14.85
CA ILE A 3 9.49 7.30 15.43
C ILE A 3 8.06 7.59 14.96
N MET A 4 7.33 6.57 14.52
CA MET A 4 5.92 6.67 14.17
C MET A 4 5.12 6.91 15.44
N ASN A 5 4.66 8.14 15.66
CA ASN A 5 3.87 8.50 16.84
C ASN A 5 2.41 8.08 16.62
N TRP A 6 1.71 7.60 17.64
CA TRP A 6 0.26 7.31 17.59
C TRP A 6 -0.57 8.41 16.93
N ARG A 7 -0.18 9.69 17.14
CA ARG A 7 -0.83 10.84 16.49
C ARG A 7 -0.83 10.74 14.96
N PHE A 8 0.22 10.19 14.35
CA PHE A 8 0.34 10.01 12.91
C PHE A 8 -0.88 9.30 12.31
N PHE A 9 -1.31 8.20 12.93
CA PHE A 9 -2.41 7.39 12.44
C PHE A 9 -3.76 8.12 12.39
N ILE A 10 -3.95 9.10 13.28
CA ILE A 10 -5.19 9.88 13.36
C ILE A 10 -5.06 11.14 12.50
N THR A 11 -3.96 11.89 12.65
CA THR A 11 -3.77 13.16 11.95
C THR A 11 -3.62 12.98 10.46
N THR A 12 -2.97 11.89 10.01
CA THR A 12 -2.76 11.62 8.58
C THR A 12 -4.06 11.23 7.88
N LEU A 13 -4.96 10.52 8.56
CA LEU A 13 -6.28 10.21 8.01
C LEU A 13 -7.16 11.46 7.94
N ALA A 14 -7.05 12.35 8.93
CA ALA A 14 -7.79 13.61 8.98
C ALA A 14 -7.27 14.72 8.05
N LEU A 15 -6.07 14.58 7.48
CA LEU A 15 -5.56 15.53 6.48
C LEU A 15 -6.45 15.48 5.23
N ASP A 16 -6.95 16.63 4.80
CA ASP A 16 -7.63 16.73 3.52
C ASP A 16 -6.68 16.37 2.38
N LEU A 17 -7.23 15.75 1.35
CA LEU A 17 -6.52 15.50 0.10
C LEU A 17 -6.91 16.65 -0.83
N PRO A 18 -6.07 17.70 -1.00
CA PRO A 18 -6.37 18.83 -1.87
C PRO A 18 -6.28 18.39 -3.33
N LEU A 19 -7.28 17.63 -3.76
CA LEU A 19 -7.42 17.19 -5.12
C LEU A 19 -7.92 18.35 -6.00
N GLU A 20 -8.68 19.31 -5.47
CA GLU A 20 -9.36 20.33 -6.28
C GLU A 20 -8.68 21.71 -6.30
N GLU A 21 -7.72 21.98 -5.41
CA GLU A 21 -7.00 23.25 -5.42
C GLU A 21 -5.89 23.27 -6.49
N ILE A 22 -5.87 24.33 -7.30
CA ILE A 22 -4.88 24.61 -8.34
C ILE A 22 -4.05 25.81 -7.86
N VAL A 23 -2.95 25.57 -7.13
CA VAL A 23 -2.01 26.66 -6.76
C VAL A 23 -0.57 26.13 -6.71
N ASP A 24 0.20 26.39 -7.78
CA ASP A 24 1.60 25.91 -7.99
C ASP A 24 1.67 24.39 -8.26
N GLU A 25 1.68 24.03 -9.55
CA GLU A 25 1.50 22.66 -10.04
C GLU A 25 2.56 21.66 -9.54
N VAL A 26 3.80 22.11 -9.27
CA VAL A 26 4.88 21.25 -8.76
C VAL A 26 4.82 21.09 -7.26
N ARG A 27 4.60 22.18 -6.53
CA ARG A 27 4.50 22.11 -5.08
C ARG A 27 3.30 21.26 -4.68
N ASP A 28 2.17 21.43 -5.35
CA ASP A 28 0.97 20.64 -5.10
C ASP A 28 1.16 19.16 -5.48
N PHE A 29 1.93 18.86 -6.53
CA PHE A 29 2.32 17.48 -6.88
C PHE A 29 3.07 16.79 -5.73
N ASP A 30 4.08 17.47 -5.20
CA ASP A 30 4.95 16.98 -4.13
C ASP A 30 4.17 16.77 -2.82
N GLU A 31 3.31 17.72 -2.47
CA GLU A 31 2.47 17.66 -1.27
C GLU A 31 1.47 16.51 -1.36
N ARG A 32 0.74 16.41 -2.49
CA ARG A 32 -0.19 15.30 -2.73
C ARG A 32 0.51 13.95 -2.70
N PHE A 33 1.69 13.82 -3.32
CA PHE A 33 2.47 12.58 -3.26
C PHE A 33 2.78 12.18 -1.81
N GLY A 34 3.27 13.13 -1.02
CA GLY A 34 3.58 12.91 0.39
C GLY A 34 2.36 12.48 1.21
N ILE A 35 1.23 13.15 1.02
CA ILE A 35 -0.02 12.85 1.73
C ILE A 35 -0.55 11.46 1.34
N ILE A 36 -0.59 11.13 0.05
CA ILE A 36 -1.03 9.82 -0.44
C ILE A 36 -0.18 8.71 0.16
N LEU A 37 1.16 8.86 0.14
CA LEU A 37 2.06 7.87 0.71
C LEU A 37 1.90 7.71 2.23
N GLN A 38 1.68 8.81 2.95
CA GLN A 38 1.45 8.75 4.39
C GLN A 38 0.12 8.08 4.73
N LYS A 39 -0.95 8.39 3.99
CA LYS A 39 -2.26 7.75 4.15
C LYS A 39 -2.19 6.26 3.83
N HIS A 40 -1.42 5.87 2.82
CA HIS A 40 -1.13 4.48 2.51
C HIS A 40 -0.58 3.74 3.73
N VAL A 41 0.51 4.25 4.31
CA VAL A 41 1.11 3.68 5.52
C VAL A 41 0.13 3.66 6.71
N ALA A 42 -0.64 4.74 6.90
CA ALA A 42 -1.55 4.85 8.04
C ALA A 42 -2.70 3.84 7.98
N VAL A 43 -3.34 3.68 6.82
CA VAL A 43 -4.43 2.71 6.62
C VAL A 43 -3.91 1.28 6.81
N LEU A 44 -2.77 0.95 6.21
CA LEU A 44 -2.13 -0.36 6.37
C LEU A 44 -1.79 -0.66 7.83
N GLY A 45 -1.24 0.32 8.55
CA GLY A 45 -0.88 0.13 9.95
C GLY A 45 -2.09 -0.06 10.86
N TRP A 46 -3.21 0.61 10.59
CA TRP A 46 -4.47 0.36 11.31
C TRP A 46 -4.98 -1.06 11.12
N TRP A 47 -4.95 -1.56 9.89
CA TRP A 47 -5.30 -2.96 9.60
C TRP A 47 -4.44 -3.93 10.39
N CYS A 48 -3.12 -3.69 10.45
CA CYS A 48 -2.21 -4.53 11.23
C CYS A 48 -2.54 -4.49 12.73
N ILE A 49 -2.81 -3.30 13.28
CA ILE A 49 -3.18 -3.13 14.69
C ILE A 49 -4.46 -3.90 15.02
N LEU A 50 -5.49 -3.80 14.17
CA LEU A 50 -6.75 -4.53 14.36
C LEU A 50 -6.52 -6.05 14.38
N ASN A 51 -5.69 -6.56 13.46
CA ASN A 51 -5.34 -7.98 13.44
C ASN A 51 -4.51 -8.42 14.65
N PHE A 52 -3.64 -7.56 15.19
CA PHE A 52 -2.96 -7.86 16.46
C PHE A 52 -3.93 -7.91 17.63
N LEU A 53 -4.85 -6.94 17.72
CA LEU A 53 -5.86 -6.87 18.78
C LEU A 53 -6.83 -8.05 18.74
N ALA A 54 -7.16 -8.57 17.56
CA ALA A 54 -7.99 -9.76 17.41
C ALA A 54 -7.19 -11.06 17.57
N GLY A 55 -6.01 -11.12 16.95
CA GLY A 55 -5.20 -12.33 16.84
C GLY A 55 -4.57 -12.75 18.17
N ILE A 56 -3.95 -11.82 18.92
CA ILE A 56 -3.28 -12.15 20.18
C ILE A 56 -4.22 -12.82 21.19
N PRO A 57 -5.39 -12.24 21.55
CA PRO A 57 -6.31 -12.90 22.46
C PRO A 57 -6.95 -14.14 21.83
N GLY A 58 -7.28 -14.12 20.55
CA GLY A 58 -7.92 -15.26 19.91
C GLY A 58 -7.02 -16.50 19.81
N LEU A 59 -5.69 -16.35 19.75
CA LEU A 59 -4.76 -17.48 19.84
C LEU A 59 -4.72 -18.14 21.23
N ALA A 60 -5.15 -17.44 22.28
CA ALA A 60 -5.24 -17.98 23.63
C ALA A 60 -6.62 -18.56 23.96
N LEU A 61 -7.67 -18.15 23.22
CA LEU A 61 -9.07 -18.40 23.56
C LEU A 61 -9.83 -19.29 22.58
N LEU A 62 -9.35 -19.43 21.33
CA LEU A 62 -10.04 -20.17 20.28
C LEU A 62 -9.26 -21.41 19.87
N ASP A 63 -9.96 -22.38 19.28
CA ASP A 63 -9.39 -23.63 18.78
C ASP A 63 -9.86 -23.93 17.35
N GLY A 64 -9.35 -25.02 16.76
CA GLY A 64 -9.72 -25.47 15.43
C GLY A 64 -9.32 -24.49 14.33
N TRP A 65 -10.10 -24.40 13.25
CA TRP A 65 -9.78 -23.55 12.10
C TRP A 65 -9.70 -22.06 12.43
N LEU A 66 -10.43 -21.59 13.46
CA LEU A 66 -10.41 -20.20 13.88
C LEU A 66 -9.04 -19.80 14.47
N TRP A 67 -8.41 -20.72 15.19
CA TRP A 67 -7.06 -20.51 15.71
C TRP A 67 -6.07 -20.33 14.55
N TYR A 68 -6.10 -21.22 13.56
CA TYR A 68 -5.23 -21.11 12.37
C TYR A 68 -5.53 -19.86 11.52
N PHE A 69 -6.81 -19.48 11.41
CA PHE A 69 -7.22 -18.25 10.74
C PHE A 69 -6.58 -17.03 11.41
N LEU A 70 -6.69 -16.91 12.73
CA LEU A 70 -6.13 -15.78 13.47
C LEU A 70 -4.60 -15.80 13.48
N LEU A 71 -3.97 -16.97 13.58
CA LEU A 71 -2.51 -17.10 13.48
C LEU A 71 -2.01 -16.54 12.16
N MET A 72 -2.61 -16.97 11.06
CA MET A 72 -2.19 -16.57 9.73
C MET A 72 -2.37 -15.06 9.51
N ASN A 73 -3.50 -14.50 9.95
CA ASN A 73 -3.75 -13.05 9.91
C ASN A 73 -2.75 -12.25 10.77
N LEU A 74 -2.40 -12.76 11.96
CA LEU A 74 -1.40 -12.16 12.84
C LEU A 74 -0.02 -12.10 12.18
N VAL A 75 0.43 -13.22 11.59
CA VAL A 75 1.73 -13.33 10.92
C VAL A 75 1.81 -12.38 9.72
N TRP A 76 0.79 -12.38 8.86
CA TRP A 76 0.72 -11.46 7.72
C TRP A 76 0.73 -10.00 8.16
N SER A 77 0.00 -9.67 9.23
CA SER A 77 -0.03 -8.33 9.79
C SER A 77 1.32 -7.91 10.36
N ALA A 78 2.10 -8.82 10.93
CA ALA A 78 3.46 -8.53 11.36
C ALA A 78 4.38 -8.17 10.19
N ILE A 79 4.29 -8.90 9.09
CA ILE A 79 5.05 -8.63 7.86
C ILE A 79 4.64 -7.27 7.28
N ASN A 80 3.34 -7.02 7.14
CA ASN A 80 2.80 -5.76 6.60
C ASN A 80 3.15 -4.56 7.47
N PHE A 81 3.12 -4.72 8.80
CA PHE A 81 3.53 -3.66 9.72
C PHE A 81 5.02 -3.33 9.59
N ALA A 82 5.88 -4.35 9.41
CA ALA A 82 7.30 -4.12 9.14
C ALA A 82 7.52 -3.37 7.82
N ILE A 83 6.79 -3.73 6.75
CA ILE A 83 6.82 -3.01 5.47
C ILE A 83 6.34 -1.57 5.66
N ALA A 84 5.25 -1.34 6.37
CA ALA A 84 4.73 -0.01 6.67
C ALA A 84 5.75 0.86 7.41
N LEU A 85 6.48 0.29 8.38
CA LEU A 85 7.57 0.98 9.08
C LEU A 85 8.74 1.35 8.14
N LEU A 86 9.11 0.47 7.21
CA LEU A 86 10.14 0.75 6.22
C LEU A 86 9.72 1.85 5.24
N MET A 87 8.46 1.82 4.78
CA MET A 87 7.86 2.87 3.94
C MET A 87 7.80 4.21 4.70
N TYR A 88 7.35 4.18 5.96
CA TYR A 88 7.31 5.34 6.84
C TYR A 88 8.70 5.95 7.03
N ASN A 89 9.74 5.13 7.15
CA ASN A 89 11.13 5.59 7.28
C ASN A 89 11.75 6.16 5.99
N HIS A 90 10.92 6.48 4.98
CA HIS A 90 11.17 7.41 3.90
C HIS A 90 12.12 6.93 2.79
N VAL A 91 12.19 5.64 2.45
CA VAL A 91 12.97 5.24 1.26
C VAL A 91 12.44 5.97 0.00
N PHE A 92 11.13 5.95 -0.21
CA PHE A 92 10.50 6.63 -1.34
C PHE A 92 10.44 8.15 -1.17
N TYR A 93 10.11 8.63 0.03
CA TYR A 93 10.01 10.08 0.28
C TYR A 93 11.36 10.81 0.23
N ARG A 94 12.46 10.18 0.68
CA ARG A 94 13.81 10.75 0.56
C ARG A 94 14.24 10.83 -0.90
N ARG A 95 14.06 9.74 -1.64
CA ARG A 95 14.40 9.68 -3.07
C ARG A 95 13.59 10.70 -3.87
N PHE A 96 12.32 10.88 -3.53
CA PHE A 96 11.46 11.91 -4.10
C PHE A 96 11.97 13.33 -3.78
N LYS A 97 12.19 13.66 -2.51
CA LYS A 97 12.63 15.02 -2.10
C LYS A 97 14.00 15.42 -2.64
N GLN A 98 14.92 14.47 -2.75
CA GLN A 98 16.28 14.72 -3.25
C GLN A 98 16.34 14.82 -4.78
N GLY A 99 15.28 14.38 -5.47
CA GLY A 99 15.22 14.40 -6.92
C GLY A 99 14.93 15.78 -7.49
N ASN A 100 15.44 16.04 -8.69
CA ASN A 100 14.94 17.11 -9.54
C ASN A 100 13.49 16.81 -10.01
N VAL A 101 12.84 17.78 -10.67
CA VAL A 101 11.44 17.64 -11.10
C VAL A 101 11.21 16.32 -11.88
N PHE A 102 12.05 16.01 -12.87
CA PHE A 102 11.95 14.76 -13.63
C PHE A 102 12.08 13.50 -12.77
N GLN A 103 13.05 13.46 -11.87
CA GLN A 103 13.28 12.32 -10.96
C GLN A 103 12.09 12.10 -10.02
N ARG A 104 11.39 13.17 -9.61
CA ARG A 104 10.16 13.06 -8.80
C ARG A 104 9.03 12.37 -9.57
N PHE A 105 8.83 12.72 -10.84
CA PHE A 105 7.87 12.04 -11.71
C PHE A 105 8.27 10.57 -11.97
N GLU A 106 9.56 10.26 -12.11
CA GLU A 106 10.02 8.88 -12.22
C GLU A 106 9.73 8.07 -10.95
N VAL A 107 9.94 8.66 -9.76
CA VAL A 107 9.62 8.02 -8.47
C VAL A 107 8.14 7.74 -8.36
N GLN A 108 7.27 8.69 -8.74
CA GLN A 108 5.81 8.49 -8.77
C GLN A 108 5.42 7.30 -9.66
N ARG A 109 5.92 7.26 -10.90
CA ARG A 109 5.67 6.13 -11.82
C ARG A 109 6.23 4.81 -11.31
N HIS A 110 7.34 4.84 -10.58
CA HIS A 110 7.91 3.64 -9.97
C HIS A 110 7.01 3.10 -8.86
N VAL A 111 6.47 3.98 -8.01
CA VAL A 111 5.49 3.60 -6.98
C VAL A 111 4.22 3.01 -7.62
N GLU A 112 3.69 3.64 -8.67
CA GLU A 112 2.53 3.12 -9.41
C GLU A 112 2.75 1.70 -9.93
N LYS A 113 3.96 1.41 -10.47
CA LYS A 113 4.33 0.07 -10.97
C LYS A 113 4.44 -0.96 -9.85
N ILE A 114 5.01 -0.60 -8.71
CA ILE A 114 5.11 -1.50 -7.55
C ILE A 114 3.71 -1.85 -7.05
N LEU A 115 2.83 -0.86 -6.93
CA LEU A 115 1.43 -1.09 -6.54
C LEU A 115 0.71 -2.00 -7.54
N LEU A 116 0.91 -1.78 -8.84
CA LEU A 116 0.30 -2.62 -9.87
C LEU A 116 0.79 -4.08 -9.80
N LEU A 117 2.07 -4.27 -9.52
CA LEU A 117 2.64 -5.61 -9.30
C LEU A 117 1.99 -6.28 -8.07
N ASN A 118 1.87 -5.56 -6.95
CA ASN A 118 1.20 -6.07 -5.76
C ASN A 118 -0.26 -6.43 -6.01
N ILE A 119 -1.01 -5.58 -6.69
CA ILE A 119 -2.41 -5.86 -7.10
C ILE A 119 -2.48 -7.20 -7.85
N GLY A 120 -1.52 -7.48 -8.74
CA GLY A 120 -1.41 -8.76 -9.43
C GLY A 120 -1.09 -9.93 -8.49
N LEU A 121 -0.21 -9.74 -7.51
CA LEU A 121 0.10 -10.75 -6.48
C LEU A 121 -1.12 -11.07 -5.63
N GLU A 122 -1.92 -10.07 -5.25
CA GLU A 122 -3.14 -10.28 -4.45
C GLU A 122 -4.19 -11.12 -5.18
N VAL A 123 -4.30 -10.98 -6.51
CA VAL A 123 -5.12 -11.90 -7.33
C VAL A 123 -4.59 -13.33 -7.22
N GLY A 124 -3.27 -13.51 -7.24
CA GLY A 124 -2.64 -14.81 -7.01
C GLY A 124 -2.95 -15.39 -5.62
N TYR A 125 -2.85 -14.56 -4.57
CA TYR A 125 -3.19 -14.96 -3.21
C TYR A 125 -4.68 -15.31 -3.07
N PHE A 126 -5.57 -14.60 -3.76
CA PHE A 126 -6.99 -14.93 -3.76
C PHE A 126 -7.23 -16.36 -4.27
N PHE A 127 -6.64 -16.72 -5.41
CA PHE A 127 -6.74 -18.09 -5.93
C PHE A 127 -6.05 -19.11 -5.02
N ALA A 128 -4.91 -18.77 -4.43
CA ALA A 128 -4.24 -19.62 -3.44
C ALA A 128 -5.14 -19.88 -2.22
N GLY A 129 -5.83 -18.86 -1.71
CA GLY A 129 -6.78 -18.98 -0.62
C GLY A 129 -7.96 -19.90 -0.96
N LEU A 130 -8.55 -19.74 -2.17
CA LEU A 130 -9.58 -20.67 -2.67
C LEU A 130 -9.06 -22.09 -2.75
N TYR A 131 -7.85 -22.28 -3.26
CA TYR A 131 -7.21 -23.59 -3.36
C TYR A 131 -7.02 -24.24 -1.98
N LEU A 132 -6.52 -23.50 -0.98
CA LEU A 132 -6.40 -23.98 0.40
C LEU A 132 -7.77 -24.39 0.99
N LEU A 133 -8.83 -23.63 0.70
CA LEU A 133 -10.19 -24.00 1.12
C LEU A 133 -10.69 -25.28 0.43
N THR A 134 -10.29 -25.54 -0.82
CA THR A 134 -10.63 -26.81 -1.48
C THR A 134 -9.84 -27.98 -0.89
N LEU A 135 -8.55 -27.79 -0.59
CA LEU A 135 -7.71 -28.79 0.07
C LEU A 135 -8.27 -29.21 1.43
N GLY A 136 -8.71 -28.25 2.24
CA GLY A 136 -9.30 -28.53 3.56
C GLY A 136 -10.61 -29.30 3.55
N ARG A 137 -11.22 -29.53 2.38
CA ARG A 137 -12.45 -30.33 2.21
C ARG A 137 -12.20 -31.74 1.66
N LEU A 138 -10.95 -32.08 1.34
CA LEU A 138 -10.63 -33.41 0.86
C LEU A 138 -10.78 -34.43 2.01
N PRO A 139 -11.40 -35.60 1.76
CA PRO A 139 -11.76 -36.55 2.82
C PRO A 139 -10.56 -37.14 3.57
N ASP A 140 -9.41 -37.29 2.92
CA ASP A 140 -8.21 -37.92 3.50
C ASP A 140 -7.07 -36.91 3.80
N ILE A 141 -7.37 -35.61 3.84
CA ILE A 141 -6.34 -34.60 4.08
C ILE A 141 -5.91 -34.56 5.55
N ALA A 142 -4.60 -34.52 5.80
CA ALA A 142 -4.09 -34.23 7.12
C ALA A 142 -4.34 -32.76 7.48
N TYR A 143 -4.80 -32.51 8.72
CA TYR A 143 -5.03 -31.17 9.29
C TYR A 143 -6.05 -30.31 8.52
N PRO A 144 -7.30 -30.78 8.31
CA PRO A 144 -8.33 -30.03 7.55
C PRO A 144 -8.61 -28.63 8.13
N GLU A 145 -8.58 -28.49 9.45
CA GLU A 145 -8.78 -27.22 10.15
C GLU A 145 -7.69 -26.18 9.81
N LEU A 146 -6.43 -26.61 9.61
CA LEU A 146 -5.33 -25.74 9.20
C LEU A 146 -5.58 -25.17 7.82
N TRP A 147 -5.89 -26.03 6.85
CA TRP A 147 -6.16 -25.63 5.46
C TRP A 147 -7.35 -24.68 5.38
N ARG A 148 -8.41 -24.96 6.14
CA ARG A 148 -9.59 -24.10 6.23
C ARG A 148 -9.25 -22.74 6.84
N GLY A 149 -8.54 -22.71 7.97
CA GLY A 149 -8.15 -21.47 8.64
C GLY A 149 -7.25 -20.61 7.78
N PHE A 150 -6.20 -21.20 7.21
CA PHE A 150 -5.26 -20.49 6.34
C PHE A 150 -5.93 -20.05 5.04
N GLY A 151 -6.79 -20.87 4.43
CA GLY A 151 -7.51 -20.49 3.21
C GLY A 151 -8.40 -19.25 3.43
N TRP A 152 -9.16 -19.20 4.52
CA TRP A 152 -9.95 -18.01 4.86
C TRP A 152 -9.10 -16.79 5.18
N ALA A 153 -7.97 -16.98 5.87
CA ALA A 153 -7.08 -15.87 6.21
C ALA A 153 -6.42 -15.28 4.96
N VAL A 154 -5.90 -16.13 4.07
CA VAL A 154 -5.29 -15.71 2.81
C VAL A 154 -6.31 -15.00 1.92
N LEU A 155 -7.56 -15.48 1.84
CA LEU A 155 -8.62 -14.78 1.11
C LEU A 155 -8.91 -13.39 1.67
N LEU A 156 -9.07 -13.28 2.99
CA LEU A 156 -9.34 -11.99 3.64
C LEU A 156 -8.21 -11.01 3.40
N GLN A 157 -6.96 -11.45 3.59
CA GLN A 157 -5.78 -10.61 3.34
C GLN A 157 -5.71 -10.21 1.85
N ALA A 158 -5.90 -11.13 0.92
CA ALA A 158 -5.86 -10.85 -0.51
C ALA A 158 -6.91 -9.79 -0.92
N VAL A 159 -8.15 -9.95 -0.47
CA VAL A 159 -9.23 -9.00 -0.80
C VAL A 159 -8.95 -7.63 -0.20
N TYR A 160 -8.54 -7.57 1.08
CA TYR A 160 -8.21 -6.31 1.72
C TYR A 160 -7.04 -5.61 1.03
N MET A 161 -5.93 -6.33 0.79
CA MET A 161 -4.72 -5.76 0.18
C MET A 161 -4.97 -5.34 -1.27
N PHE A 162 -5.80 -6.08 -2.01
CA PHE A 162 -6.22 -5.68 -3.34
C PHE A 162 -6.93 -4.33 -3.32
N ILE A 163 -7.97 -4.17 -2.46
CA ILE A 163 -8.72 -2.91 -2.36
C ILE A 163 -7.81 -1.77 -1.94
N HIS A 164 -6.96 -2.02 -0.96
CA HIS A 164 -6.00 -1.08 -0.44
C HIS A 164 -5.02 -0.59 -1.53
N ASP A 165 -4.29 -1.50 -2.16
CA ASP A 165 -3.26 -1.16 -3.15
C ASP A 165 -3.89 -0.58 -4.42
N PHE A 166 -5.07 -1.06 -4.83
CA PHE A 166 -5.83 -0.49 -5.94
C PHE A 166 -6.25 0.95 -5.67
N SER A 167 -6.75 1.24 -4.46
CA SER A 167 -7.17 2.60 -4.08
C SER A 167 -5.98 3.56 -4.11
N PHE A 168 -4.84 3.17 -3.55
CA PHE A 168 -3.63 4.01 -3.56
C PHE A 168 -3.02 4.12 -4.96
N HIS A 169 -3.06 3.06 -5.76
CA HIS A 169 -2.62 3.10 -7.16
C HIS A 169 -3.44 4.13 -7.94
N LEU A 170 -4.76 4.12 -7.80
CA LEU A 170 -5.65 5.08 -8.44
C LEU A 170 -5.33 6.52 -8.00
N LEU A 171 -5.12 6.76 -6.70
CA LEU A 171 -4.73 8.08 -6.20
C LEU A 171 -3.40 8.56 -6.78
N HIS A 172 -2.40 7.69 -6.91
CA HIS A 172 -1.13 8.02 -7.56
C HIS A 172 -1.31 8.35 -9.05
N VAL A 173 -2.09 7.55 -9.79
CA VAL A 173 -2.39 7.81 -11.21
C VAL A 173 -3.13 9.15 -11.38
N LEU A 174 -4.08 9.46 -10.50
CA LEU A 174 -4.79 10.74 -10.53
C LEU A 174 -3.85 11.92 -10.24
N ASN A 175 -2.95 11.78 -9.26
CA ASN A 175 -1.95 12.81 -8.97
C ASN A 175 -0.99 13.03 -10.15
N PHE A 176 -0.53 11.95 -10.80
CA PHE A 176 0.33 12.04 -11.98
C PHE A 176 -0.40 12.70 -13.15
N ARG A 177 -1.65 12.31 -13.43
CA ARG A 177 -2.46 12.88 -14.52
C ARG A 177 -2.68 14.38 -14.37
N LYS A 178 -2.86 14.88 -13.14
CA LYS A 178 -3.05 16.31 -12.89
C LYS A 178 -1.83 17.15 -13.22
N CYS A 179 -0.63 16.63 -12.94
CA CYS A 179 0.61 17.36 -13.19
C CYS A 179 1.27 17.01 -14.54
N LYS A 180 0.61 16.17 -15.35
CA LYS A 180 1.11 15.78 -16.67
C LYS A 180 1.20 16.96 -17.66
N PRO A 181 0.19 17.85 -17.78
CA PRO A 181 0.28 18.98 -18.72
C PRO A 181 1.48 19.89 -18.42
N PHE A 182 1.71 20.19 -17.13
CA PHE A 182 2.87 20.93 -16.67
C PHE A 182 4.20 20.27 -17.07
N LEU A 183 4.30 18.95 -16.88
CA LEU A 183 5.50 18.21 -17.26
C LEU A 183 5.75 18.28 -18.77
N GLU A 184 4.70 18.18 -19.58
CA GLU A 184 4.79 18.31 -21.04
C GLU A 184 5.28 19.72 -21.44
N GLU A 185 4.75 20.78 -20.83
CA GLU A 185 5.18 22.16 -21.06
C GLU A 185 6.65 22.40 -20.65
N MET A 186 7.06 21.90 -19.48
CA MET A 186 8.46 21.96 -19.04
C MET A 186 9.40 21.24 -20.01
N MET A 187 8.99 20.08 -20.52
CA MET A 187 9.77 19.30 -21.48
C MET A 187 9.91 20.03 -22.81
N GLU A 188 8.83 20.63 -23.31
CA GLU A 188 8.83 21.46 -24.52
C GLU A 188 9.74 22.66 -24.36
N THR A 189 9.62 23.40 -23.25
CA THR A 189 10.49 24.55 -22.94
C THR A 189 11.96 24.14 -22.89
N GLN A 190 12.30 23.04 -22.21
CA GLN A 190 13.67 22.52 -22.17
C GLN A 190 14.18 22.12 -23.56
N MET A 191 13.33 21.50 -24.38
CA MET A 191 13.67 21.13 -25.76
C MET A 191 13.90 22.36 -26.63
N GLU A 192 13.09 23.41 -26.47
CA GLU A 192 13.26 24.69 -27.18
C GLU A 192 14.55 25.41 -26.78
N VAL A 193 14.82 25.51 -25.48
CA VAL A 193 16.09 26.07 -24.97
C VAL A 193 17.28 25.30 -25.55
N ARG A 194 17.20 23.97 -25.59
CA ARG A 194 18.26 23.13 -26.17
C ARG A 194 18.39 23.29 -27.69
N ARG A 195 17.31 23.62 -28.40
CA ARG A 195 17.31 23.93 -29.84
C ARG A 195 17.84 25.33 -30.15
N GLN A 196 17.64 26.28 -29.24
CA GLN A 196 18.13 27.67 -29.34
C GLN A 196 19.61 27.82 -28.91
N GLY A 197 20.27 26.74 -28.49
CA GLY A 197 21.70 26.62 -28.20
C GLY A 197 22.04 26.88 -26.73
N ALA A 198 22.86 26.11 -26.01
CA ALA A 198 23.91 25.14 -26.37
C ALA A 198 24.82 25.59 -27.52
#